data_AF-A0A958WU03-F1
#
_entry.id   AF-A0A958WU03-F1
#
_cell.length_a   1.000
_cell.length_b   1.000
_cell.length_c   1.000
_cell.angle_alpha   90.00
_cell.angle_beta   90.00
_cell.angle_gamma   90.00
#
_symmetry.space_group_name_H-M   'P 1'
#
loop_
_entity.id
_entity.type
_entity.pdbx_description
1 polymer ?
#
loop_
_entity_poly.entity_id
_entity_poly.type
_entity_poly.pdbx_seq_one_letter_code
_entity_poly.pdbx_strand_id
1 'polypeptide(L)'
;MKNLNFFFDSTFNQREQLPRKFTVKFDPVKASVKLRTRVLVDGVQVGDLLDDNSKENDGYRFHDVFHYTFAAILGWSPCIRSMMKRKRKSAPHIDEIEDGARATITEEAISLLVFNKARQNQFFTNKEKISGQLLTIIKEMTAPFEVNVRSKKDWREAIFIGYSLFCNLLANDGGTIHFDMINRTALYEK
;
A
#
# COMPACT_ATOMS: atom_id res chain seq x y z
N MET A 1 -4.04 -5.94 26.03
CA MET A 1 -5.21 -6.36 25.23
C MET A 1 -4.89 -6.16 23.76
N LYS A 2 -4.82 -7.23 22.95
CA LYS A 2 -4.63 -7.10 21.51
C LYS A 2 -5.86 -6.41 20.92
N ASN A 3 -5.67 -5.32 20.17
CA ASN A 3 -6.76 -4.56 19.54
C ASN A 3 -7.50 -5.44 18.53
N LEU A 4 -8.54 -6.16 18.97
CA LEU A 4 -9.45 -6.91 18.08
C LEU A 4 -10.11 -5.99 17.04
N ASN A 5 -10.17 -4.68 17.30
CA ASN A 5 -10.85 -3.69 16.45
C ASN A 5 -9.96 -3.07 15.36
N PHE A 6 -8.73 -3.55 15.17
CA PHE A 6 -7.86 -3.02 14.12
C PHE A 6 -8.04 -3.74 12.78
N PHE A 7 -8.23 -5.05 12.74
CA PHE A 7 -8.36 -5.75 11.45
C PHE A 7 -9.82 -5.92 11.03
N PHE A 8 -10.16 -5.47 9.82
CA PHE A 8 -11.50 -5.55 9.26
C PHE A 8 -11.93 -6.96 8.82
N ASP A 9 -11.03 -7.94 8.91
CA ASP A 9 -11.25 -9.32 8.47
C ASP A 9 -11.08 -10.36 9.59
N SER A 10 -10.95 -9.95 10.84
CA SER A 10 -10.68 -10.88 11.97
C SER A 10 -11.70 -12.02 12.10
N THR A 11 -12.94 -11.78 11.67
CA THR A 11 -14.06 -12.73 11.74
C THR A 11 -14.18 -13.64 10.51
N PHE A 12 -13.41 -13.39 9.45
CA PHE A 12 -13.46 -14.16 8.21
C PHE A 12 -12.57 -15.40 8.28
N ASN A 13 -12.75 -16.33 7.34
CA ASN A 13 -11.87 -17.48 7.22
C ASN A 13 -10.43 -17.03 6.98
N GLN A 14 -9.44 -17.80 7.47
CA GLN A 14 -8.02 -17.48 7.29
C GLN A 14 -7.63 -17.24 5.82
N ARG A 15 -8.33 -17.88 4.88
CA ARG A 15 -8.08 -17.70 3.44
C ARG A 15 -8.48 -16.32 2.91
N GLU A 16 -9.35 -15.60 3.61
CA GLU A 16 -9.88 -14.27 3.27
C GLU A 16 -9.31 -13.19 4.20
N GLN A 17 -8.49 -13.58 5.17
CA GLN A 17 -7.70 -12.66 5.97
C GLN A 17 -6.42 -12.29 5.23
N LEU A 18 -6.03 -11.02 5.31
CA LEU A 18 -4.68 -10.62 4.95
C LEU A 18 -3.68 -11.28 5.92
N PRO A 19 -2.54 -11.79 5.43
CA PRO A 19 -1.49 -12.34 6.30
C PRO A 19 -1.04 -11.28 7.30
N ARG A 20 -1.03 -11.61 8.60
CA ARG A 20 -0.67 -10.63 9.66
C ARG A 20 0.80 -10.22 9.62
N LYS A 21 1.63 -11.04 8.99
CA LYS A 21 3.03 -10.76 8.67
C LYS A 21 3.29 -11.29 7.26
N PHE A 22 3.99 -10.53 6.45
CA PHE A 22 4.37 -10.90 5.09
C PHE A 22 5.60 -10.13 4.66
N THR A 23 6.35 -10.70 3.72
CA THR A 23 7.56 -10.11 3.16
C THR A 23 7.34 -9.76 1.70
N VAL A 24 7.70 -8.55 1.29
CA VAL A 24 7.60 -8.10 -0.10
C VAL A 24 8.99 -7.80 -0.62
N LYS A 25 9.37 -8.45 -1.72
CA LYS A 25 10.61 -8.18 -2.45
C LYS A 25 10.29 -7.43 -3.74
N PHE A 26 10.96 -6.29 -3.93
CA PHE A 26 11.01 -5.56 -5.19
C PHE A 26 12.32 -5.92 -5.89
N ASP A 27 12.22 -6.68 -6.97
CA ASP A 27 13.33 -7.31 -7.68
C ASP A 27 13.46 -6.70 -9.09
N PRO A 28 14.46 -5.82 -9.33
CA PRO A 28 14.64 -5.22 -10.64
C PRO A 28 14.91 -6.26 -11.71
N VAL A 29 14.23 -6.10 -12.83
CA VAL A 29 14.44 -6.90 -14.02
C VAL A 29 15.19 -6.05 -15.02
N LYS A 30 16.41 -6.47 -15.36
CA LYS A 30 17.18 -5.88 -16.46
C LYS A 30 16.52 -6.23 -17.80
N ALA A 31 15.54 -5.43 -18.21
CA ALA A 31 15.02 -5.45 -19.58
C ALA A 31 15.77 -4.40 -20.40
N SER A 32 16.15 -4.74 -21.64
CA SER A 32 17.08 -3.99 -22.49
C SER A 32 16.64 -2.58 -22.89
N VAL A 33 15.41 -2.16 -22.60
CA VAL A 33 14.83 -0.88 -23.08
C VAL A 33 14.14 -0.06 -21.97
N LYS A 34 13.65 -0.70 -20.89
CA LYS A 34 12.94 -0.01 -19.80
C LYS A 34 13.24 -0.67 -18.46
N LEU A 35 13.41 0.15 -17.43
CA LEU A 35 13.51 -0.35 -16.05
C LEU A 35 12.17 -0.97 -15.65
N ARG A 36 12.25 -2.19 -15.16
CA ARG A 36 11.10 -2.94 -14.66
C ARG A 36 11.42 -3.50 -13.29
N THR A 37 10.42 -3.66 -12.46
CA THR A 37 10.54 -4.37 -11.19
C THR A 37 9.50 -5.48 -11.12
N ARG A 38 9.93 -6.61 -10.58
CA ARG A 38 9.06 -7.73 -10.23
C ARG A 38 8.77 -7.65 -8.75
N VAL A 39 7.50 -7.78 -8.38
CA VAL A 39 7.10 -7.83 -6.96
C VAL A 39 6.84 -9.28 -6.56
N LEU A 40 7.46 -9.71 -5.47
CA LEU A 40 7.23 -11.02 -4.85
C LEU A 40 6.72 -10.85 -3.43
N VAL A 41 5.67 -11.58 -3.07
CA VAL A 41 5.16 -11.69 -1.71
C VAL A 41 5.46 -13.08 -1.20
N ASP A 42 6.23 -13.18 -0.11
CA ASP A 42 6.69 -14.44 0.48
C ASP A 42 7.27 -15.42 -0.57
N GLY A 43 8.04 -14.87 -1.52
CA GLY A 43 8.69 -15.62 -2.60
C GLY A 43 7.81 -15.92 -3.82
N VAL A 44 6.52 -15.58 -3.80
CA VAL A 44 5.60 -15.78 -4.93
C VAL A 44 5.42 -14.47 -5.67
N GLN A 45 5.60 -14.48 -6.99
CA GLN A 45 5.32 -13.28 -7.80
C GLN A 45 3.83 -12.91 -7.71
N VAL A 46 3.57 -11.62 -7.48
CA VAL A 46 2.24 -11.05 -7.41
C VAL A 46 2.13 -9.95 -8.45
N GLY A 47 1.07 -9.99 -9.26
CA GLY A 47 0.86 -9.04 -10.35
C GLY A 47 1.84 -9.19 -11.51
N ASP A 48 1.79 -8.20 -12.40
CA ASP A 48 2.65 -8.10 -13.58
C ASP A 48 3.99 -7.41 -13.24
N LEU A 49 4.90 -7.36 -14.21
CA LEU A 49 6.10 -6.52 -14.09
C LEU A 49 5.69 -5.04 -14.11
N LEU A 50 6.18 -4.28 -13.14
CA LEU A 50 5.91 -2.85 -13.02
C LEU A 50 7.00 -2.05 -13.73
N ASP A 51 6.60 -1.02 -14.46
CA ASP A 51 7.49 0.03 -14.94
C ASP A 51 6.99 1.41 -14.48
N ASP A 52 7.73 2.46 -14.82
CA ASP A 52 7.40 3.81 -14.37
C ASP A 52 6.18 4.41 -15.09
N ASN A 53 5.71 3.80 -16.20
CA ASN A 53 4.60 4.30 -17.02
C ASN A 53 4.68 5.79 -17.40
N SER A 54 5.88 6.37 -17.44
CA SER A 54 6.08 7.79 -17.73
C SER A 54 7.23 8.03 -18.72
N LYS A 55 7.36 9.27 -19.20
CA LYS A 55 8.46 9.68 -20.11
C LYS A 55 9.79 9.82 -19.37
N GLU A 56 9.75 9.99 -18.05
CA GLU A 56 10.90 10.15 -17.17
C GLU A 56 11.08 8.87 -16.34
N ASN A 57 12.27 8.66 -15.78
CA ASN A 57 12.49 7.59 -14.81
C ASN A 57 12.21 8.15 -13.42
N ASP A 58 10.92 8.26 -13.06
CA ASP A 58 10.47 8.83 -11.78
C ASP A 58 10.28 7.77 -10.68
N GLY A 59 10.57 6.52 -10.99
CA GLY A 59 10.56 5.42 -10.04
C GLY A 59 9.17 4.93 -9.65
N TYR A 60 8.14 5.33 -10.40
CA TYR A 60 6.77 4.87 -10.18
C TYR A 60 6.64 3.34 -10.25
N ARG A 61 7.61 2.60 -10.82
CA ARG A 61 7.67 1.13 -10.74
C ARG A 61 7.66 0.55 -9.31
N PHE A 62 7.96 1.36 -8.29
CA PHE A 62 7.93 0.95 -6.88
C PHE A 62 6.64 1.36 -6.13
N HIS A 63 5.65 1.95 -6.82
CA HIS A 63 4.44 2.51 -6.17
C HIS A 63 3.62 1.50 -5.37
N ASP A 64 3.67 0.22 -5.73
CA ASP A 64 2.99 -0.86 -4.99
C ASP A 64 3.33 -0.89 -3.50
N VAL A 65 4.49 -0.35 -3.09
CA VAL A 65 4.89 -0.22 -1.68
C VAL A 65 3.83 0.55 -0.86
N PHE A 66 3.09 1.47 -1.48
CA PHE A 66 2.02 2.21 -0.81
C PHE A 66 0.86 1.29 -0.44
N HIS A 67 0.42 0.40 -1.33
CA HIS A 67 -0.66 -0.55 -1.06
C HIS A 67 -0.30 -1.50 0.08
N TYR A 68 0.91 -2.07 0.07
CA TYR A 68 1.39 -2.92 1.15
C TYR A 68 1.48 -2.17 2.49
N THR A 69 1.89 -0.90 2.44
CA THR A 69 1.92 -0.05 3.63
C THR A 69 0.51 0.25 4.15
N PHE A 70 -0.46 0.54 3.28
CA PHE A 70 -1.85 0.75 3.70
C PHE A 70 -2.45 -0.52 4.32
N ALA A 71 -2.19 -1.69 3.73
CA ALA A 71 -2.57 -2.97 4.31
C ALA A 71 -1.98 -3.13 5.73
N ALA A 72 -0.69 -2.88 5.92
CA ALA A 72 -0.02 -3.10 7.20
C ALA A 72 -0.34 -2.05 8.27
N ILE A 73 -0.44 -0.78 7.90
CA ILE A 73 -0.54 0.34 8.85
C ILE A 73 -1.99 0.77 9.09
N LEU A 74 -2.90 0.55 8.13
CA LEU A 74 -4.33 0.89 8.25
C LEU A 74 -5.22 -0.34 8.39
N GLY A 75 -4.70 -1.54 8.08
CA GLY A 75 -5.50 -2.76 8.00
C GLY A 75 -6.37 -2.84 6.74
N TRP A 76 -6.19 -1.92 5.79
CA TRP A 76 -7.04 -1.75 4.61
C TRP A 76 -6.20 -1.59 3.35
N SER A 77 -6.48 -2.44 2.37
CA SER A 77 -6.01 -2.30 0.99
C SER A 77 -6.81 -3.26 0.10
N PRO A 78 -7.86 -2.78 -0.59
CA PRO A 78 -8.52 -3.56 -1.64
C PRO A 78 -7.54 -4.01 -2.75
N CYS A 79 -6.52 -3.23 -3.08
CA CYS A 79 -5.48 -3.61 -4.05
C CYS A 79 -4.73 -4.86 -3.57
N ILE A 80 -4.19 -4.86 -2.34
CA ILE A 80 -3.49 -6.03 -1.79
C ILE A 80 -4.42 -7.23 -1.65
N ARG A 81 -5.68 -7.03 -1.23
CA ARG A 81 -6.65 -8.14 -1.16
C ARG A 81 -6.86 -8.81 -2.51
N SER A 82 -7.00 -8.03 -3.58
CA SER A 82 -7.12 -8.57 -4.93
C SER A 82 -5.85 -9.31 -5.34
N MET A 83 -4.70 -8.64 -5.22
CA MET A 83 -3.38 -9.15 -5.60
C MET A 83 -2.98 -10.46 -4.88
N MET A 84 -3.23 -10.54 -3.57
CA MET A 84 -2.95 -11.74 -2.77
C MET A 84 -4.08 -12.78 -2.79
N LYS A 85 -5.15 -12.57 -3.58
CA LYS A 85 -6.34 -13.44 -3.62
C LYS A 85 -7.00 -13.64 -2.24
N ARG A 86 -7.09 -12.56 -1.47
CA ARG A 86 -7.67 -12.46 -0.10
C ARG A 86 -8.94 -11.61 -0.02
N LYS A 87 -9.66 -11.48 -1.12
CA LYS A 87 -10.99 -10.86 -1.12
C LYS A 87 -11.96 -11.68 -0.26
N ARG A 88 -12.84 -11.02 0.49
CA ARG A 88 -13.82 -11.59 1.43
C ARG A 88 -15.09 -12.07 0.71
N LYS A 89 -14.90 -12.99 -0.24
CA LYS A 89 -15.95 -13.54 -1.13
C LYS A 89 -17.08 -14.25 -0.39
N SER A 90 -16.85 -14.72 0.84
CA SER A 90 -17.89 -15.33 1.68
C SER A 90 -18.97 -14.34 2.11
N ALA A 91 -18.71 -13.02 2.03
CA ALA A 91 -19.67 -11.97 2.29
C ALA A 91 -19.83 -11.09 1.04
N PRO A 92 -20.78 -11.40 0.13
CA PRO A 92 -20.90 -10.74 -1.17
C PRO A 92 -20.95 -9.21 -1.11
N HIS A 93 -21.66 -8.65 -0.14
CA HIS A 93 -21.72 -7.19 0.06
C HIS A 93 -20.33 -6.59 0.40
N ILE A 94 -19.52 -7.28 1.20
CA ILE A 94 -18.16 -6.81 1.54
C ILE A 94 -17.24 -6.97 0.34
N ASP A 95 -17.36 -8.09 -0.39
CA ASP A 95 -16.63 -8.32 -1.64
C ASP A 95 -16.90 -7.22 -2.69
N GLU A 96 -18.17 -6.81 -2.82
CA GLU A 96 -18.60 -5.78 -3.77
C GLU A 96 -18.17 -4.37 -3.36
N ILE A 97 -18.31 -4.01 -2.08
CA ILE A 97 -18.14 -2.62 -1.62
C ILE A 97 -16.72 -2.35 -1.14
N GLU A 98 -16.19 -3.20 -0.26
CA GLU A 98 -14.91 -2.96 0.42
C GLU A 98 -13.72 -3.54 -0.34
N ASP A 99 -13.92 -4.67 -1.03
CA ASP A 99 -12.89 -5.36 -1.81
C ASP A 99 -13.11 -5.22 -3.33
N GLY A 100 -14.12 -4.43 -3.73
CA GLY A 100 -14.58 -4.30 -5.10
C GLY A 100 -13.91 -3.16 -5.87
N ALA A 101 -14.31 -3.01 -7.13
CA ALA A 101 -13.65 -2.13 -8.07
C ALA A 101 -13.58 -0.67 -7.60
N ARG A 102 -14.66 -0.15 -6.97
CA ARG A 102 -14.69 1.25 -6.49
C ARG A 102 -13.67 1.49 -5.37
N ALA A 103 -13.50 0.52 -4.46
CA ALA A 103 -12.51 0.60 -3.40
C ALA A 103 -11.09 0.54 -3.95
N THR A 104 -10.81 -0.41 -4.86
CA THR A 104 -9.52 -0.54 -5.56
C THR A 104 -9.16 0.75 -6.30
N ILE A 105 -10.05 1.27 -7.14
CA ILE A 105 -9.83 2.52 -7.90
C ILE A 105 -9.57 3.71 -6.95
N THR A 106 -10.27 3.75 -5.81
CA THR A 106 -10.05 4.82 -4.82
C THR A 106 -8.66 4.72 -4.20
N GLU A 107 -8.21 3.52 -3.85
CA GLU A 107 -6.86 3.30 -3.30
C GLU A 107 -5.76 3.66 -4.31
N GLU A 108 -5.92 3.26 -5.57
CA GLU A 108 -5.03 3.65 -6.69
C GLU A 108 -4.97 5.17 -6.84
N ALA A 109 -6.12 5.84 -6.84
CA ALA A 109 -6.20 7.29 -6.96
C ALA A 109 -5.52 8.00 -5.77
N ILE A 110 -5.66 7.48 -4.55
CA ILE A 110 -4.94 7.99 -3.38
C ILE A 110 -3.43 7.82 -3.56
N SER A 111 -2.98 6.65 -4.00
CA SER A 111 -1.56 6.36 -4.21
C SER A 111 -0.93 7.32 -5.23
N LEU A 112 -1.61 7.53 -6.36
CA LEU A 112 -1.20 8.48 -7.39
C LEU A 112 -1.23 9.94 -6.91
N LEU A 113 -2.28 10.35 -6.19
CA LEU A 113 -2.39 11.71 -5.63
C LEU A 113 -1.23 12.00 -4.67
N VAL A 114 -0.94 11.05 -3.77
CA VAL A 114 0.13 11.19 -2.79
C VAL A 114 1.49 11.19 -3.51
N PHE A 115 1.69 10.35 -4.53
CA PHE A 115 2.90 10.34 -5.38
C PHE A 115 3.21 11.69 -6.01
N ASN A 116 2.21 12.26 -6.69
CA ASN A 116 2.37 13.57 -7.30
C ASN A 116 2.66 14.67 -6.27
N LYS A 117 2.04 14.59 -5.08
CA LYS A 117 2.29 15.57 -4.03
C LYS A 117 3.66 15.41 -3.36
N ALA A 118 4.14 14.18 -3.24
CA ALA A 118 5.44 13.88 -2.66
C ALA A 118 6.60 14.38 -3.53
N ARG A 119 6.51 14.20 -4.87
CA ARG A 119 7.49 14.73 -5.83
C ARG A 119 7.69 16.24 -5.67
N GLN A 120 6.63 16.98 -5.37
CA GLN A 120 6.67 18.44 -5.16
C GLN A 120 7.28 18.84 -3.79
N ASN A 121 7.39 17.92 -2.83
CA ASN A 121 7.74 18.21 -1.43
C ASN A 121 8.95 17.41 -0.92
N GLN A 122 9.87 17.02 -1.80
CA GLN A 122 11.05 16.23 -1.45
C GLN A 122 10.69 14.89 -0.77
N PHE A 123 9.69 14.18 -1.30
CA PHE A 123 9.29 12.83 -0.85
C PHE A 123 8.96 12.71 0.65
N PHE A 124 8.44 13.78 1.26
CA PHE A 124 8.06 13.80 2.67
C PHE A 124 9.17 13.36 3.64
N THR A 125 10.38 13.92 3.50
CA THR A 125 11.49 13.71 4.47
C THR A 125 11.10 13.94 5.94
N ASN A 126 9.99 14.65 6.19
CA ASN A 126 9.39 14.77 7.51
C ASN A 126 7.84 14.72 7.43
N LYS A 127 7.20 14.20 8.49
CA LYS A 127 5.74 13.97 8.60
C LYS A 127 4.92 15.26 8.45
N GLU A 128 5.43 16.40 8.89
CA GLU A 128 4.73 17.70 8.84
C GLU A 128 4.57 18.23 7.40
N LYS A 129 5.34 17.69 6.44
CA LYS A 129 5.18 18.03 5.02
C LYS A 129 3.89 17.44 4.41
N ILE A 130 3.24 16.51 5.10
CA ILE A 130 1.94 15.94 4.68
C ILE A 130 0.83 16.90 5.12
N SER A 131 0.32 17.66 4.17
CA SER A 131 -0.62 18.75 4.45
C SER A 131 -1.96 18.25 5.01
N GLY A 132 -2.57 19.07 5.88
CA GLY A 132 -3.91 18.79 6.40
C GLY A 132 -4.98 18.72 5.31
N GLN A 133 -4.83 19.49 4.22
CA GLN A 133 -5.72 19.47 3.07
C GLN A 133 -5.68 18.14 2.32
N LEU A 134 -4.49 17.59 2.08
CA LEU A 134 -4.34 16.26 1.47
C LEU A 134 -5.05 15.19 2.31
N LEU A 135 -4.87 15.25 3.63
CA LEU A 135 -5.52 14.31 4.55
C LEU A 135 -7.04 14.50 4.61
N THR A 136 -7.56 15.71 4.43
CA THR A 136 -9.00 15.95 4.27
C THR A 136 -9.54 15.28 3.01
N ILE A 137 -8.87 15.47 1.86
CA ILE A 137 -9.26 14.85 0.59
C ILE A 137 -9.28 13.32 0.72
N ILE A 138 -8.23 12.72 1.29
CA ILE A 138 -8.17 11.27 1.50
C ILE A 138 -9.32 10.78 2.39
N LYS A 139 -9.66 11.55 3.44
CA LYS A 139 -10.81 11.23 4.32
C LYS A 139 -12.14 11.28 3.58
N GLU A 140 -12.33 12.23 2.67
CA GLU A 140 -13.54 12.33 1.85
C GLU A 140 -13.61 11.18 0.83
N MET A 141 -12.50 10.87 0.15
CA MET A 141 -12.41 9.75 -0.79
C MET A 141 -12.73 8.42 -0.13
N THR A 142 -12.30 8.24 1.13
CA THR A 142 -12.46 6.99 1.88
C THR A 142 -13.70 6.92 2.76
N ALA A 143 -14.53 7.96 2.79
CA ALA A 143 -15.75 8.01 3.59
C ALA A 143 -16.72 6.83 3.35
N PRO A 144 -16.87 6.30 2.12
CA PRO A 144 -17.78 5.18 1.85
C PRO A 144 -17.30 3.80 2.31
N PHE A 145 -16.04 3.67 2.76
CA PHE A 145 -15.40 2.38 3.04
C PHE A 145 -15.11 2.19 4.53
N GLU A 146 -14.88 0.95 4.93
CA GLU A 146 -14.58 0.57 6.33
C GLU A 146 -13.37 1.32 6.91
N VAL A 147 -12.39 1.69 6.06
CA VAL A 147 -11.21 2.48 6.45
C VAL A 147 -11.56 3.91 6.90
N ASN A 148 -12.81 4.36 6.74
CA ASN A 148 -13.26 5.64 7.26
C ASN A 148 -13.07 5.76 8.80
N VAL A 149 -13.00 4.66 9.54
CA VAL A 149 -12.68 4.72 10.98
C VAL A 149 -11.25 5.21 11.26
N ARG A 150 -10.37 5.22 10.26
CA ARG A 150 -8.98 5.69 10.40
C ARG A 150 -8.93 7.21 10.46
N SER A 151 -8.15 7.70 11.41
CA SER A 151 -7.95 9.13 11.64
C SER A 151 -7.00 9.73 10.60
N LYS A 152 -7.00 11.05 10.47
CA LYS A 152 -5.98 11.76 9.69
C LYS A 152 -4.56 11.46 10.19
N LYS A 153 -4.40 11.15 11.49
CA LYS A 153 -3.11 10.75 12.07
C LYS A 153 -2.67 9.39 11.57
N ASP A 154 -3.58 8.41 11.50
CA ASP A 154 -3.28 7.08 10.96
C ASP A 154 -2.86 7.16 9.48
N TRP A 155 -3.60 7.94 8.68
CA TRP A 155 -3.26 8.18 7.28
C TRP A 155 -1.91 8.88 7.12
N ARG A 156 -1.63 9.91 7.92
CA ARG A 156 -0.32 10.59 7.91
C ARG A 156 0.81 9.61 8.21
N GLU A 157 0.62 8.73 9.20
CA GLU A 157 1.61 7.72 9.55
C GLU A 157 1.86 6.73 8.40
N ALA A 158 0.78 6.18 7.83
CA ALA A 158 0.88 5.22 6.73
C ALA A 158 1.56 5.82 5.50
N ILE A 159 1.20 7.05 5.14
CA ILE A 159 1.85 7.77 4.03
C ILE A 159 3.34 7.96 4.33
N PHE A 160 3.68 8.48 5.52
CA PHE A 160 5.08 8.74 5.85
C PHE A 160 5.94 7.47 5.82
N ILE A 161 5.46 6.37 6.41
CA ILE A 161 6.14 5.06 6.36
C ILE A 161 6.30 4.60 4.92
N GLY A 162 5.24 4.68 4.12
CA GLY A 162 5.25 4.27 2.71
C GLY A 162 6.29 5.04 1.89
N TYR A 163 6.43 6.35 2.14
CA TYR A 163 7.45 7.16 1.46
C TYR A 163 8.86 6.88 1.93
N SER A 164 9.06 6.62 3.23
CA SER A 164 10.37 6.21 3.73
C SER A 164 10.82 4.92 3.03
N LEU A 165 9.93 3.93 2.91
CA LEU A 165 10.20 2.69 2.19
C LEU A 165 10.43 2.93 0.68
N PHE A 166 9.59 3.74 0.05
CA PHE A 166 9.75 4.12 -1.36
C PHE A 166 11.12 4.76 -1.63
N CYS A 167 11.58 5.67 -0.76
CA CYS A 167 12.90 6.27 -0.88
C CYS A 167 14.03 5.24 -0.72
N ASN A 168 13.89 4.26 0.18
CA ASN A 168 14.86 3.17 0.32
C ASN A 168 14.90 2.30 -0.95
N LEU A 169 13.74 1.98 -1.53
CA LEU A 169 13.64 1.24 -2.79
C LEU A 169 14.28 2.01 -3.95
N LEU A 170 14.03 3.32 -4.05
CA LEU A 170 14.67 4.15 -5.08
C LEU A 170 16.19 4.20 -4.92
N ALA A 171 16.68 4.40 -3.69
CA ALA A 171 18.10 4.56 -3.43
C ALA A 171 18.93 3.28 -3.69
N ASN A 172 18.29 2.11 -3.62
CA ASN A 172 18.94 0.82 -3.78
C ASN A 172 18.49 0.05 -5.03
N ASP A 173 17.64 0.66 -5.87
CA ASP A 173 16.94 0.01 -6.99
C ASP A 173 16.31 -1.32 -6.54
N GLY A 174 15.35 -1.25 -5.63
CA GLY A 174 14.68 -2.43 -5.06
C GLY A 174 15.11 -2.75 -3.62
N GLY A 175 14.80 -3.97 -3.20
CA GLY A 175 15.06 -4.46 -1.84
C GLY A 175 13.89 -5.25 -1.27
N THR A 176 14.01 -5.64 0.00
CA THR A 176 13.03 -6.47 0.71
C THR A 176 12.40 -5.67 1.84
N ILE A 177 11.09 -5.84 2.05
CA ILE A 177 10.36 -5.16 3.12
C ILE A 177 9.56 -6.18 3.92
N HIS A 178 9.74 -6.17 5.24
CA HIS A 178 9.00 -7.00 6.16
C HIS A 178 7.87 -6.20 6.80
N PHE A 179 6.63 -6.59 6.52
CA PHE A 179 5.44 -5.98 7.09
C PHE A 179 4.92 -6.79 8.27
N ASP A 180 4.62 -6.11 9.36
CA ASP A 180 3.97 -6.67 10.55
C ASP A 180 2.72 -5.85 10.85
N MET A 181 1.56 -6.39 10.48
CA MET A 181 0.28 -5.71 10.69
C MET A 181 -0.14 -5.68 12.16
N ILE A 182 0.40 -6.57 13.01
CA ILE A 182 0.09 -6.62 14.45
C ILE A 182 0.75 -5.44 15.15
N ASN A 183 2.02 -5.21 14.82
CA ASN A 183 2.79 -4.11 15.38
C ASN A 183 2.65 -2.80 14.59
N ARG A 184 1.99 -2.84 13.43
CA ARG A 184 1.86 -1.72 12.48
C ARG A 184 3.23 -1.16 12.10
N THR A 185 4.13 -2.06 11.72
CA THR A 185 5.50 -1.72 11.31
C THR A 185 5.81 -2.26 9.93
N ALA A 186 6.72 -1.58 9.24
CA ALA A 186 7.30 -2.02 7.99
C ALA A 186 8.80 -1.71 8.03
N LEU A 187 9.63 -2.73 7.81
CA LEU A 187 11.08 -2.63 7.92
C LEU A 187 11.71 -2.96 6.58
N TYR A 188 12.52 -2.04 6.07
CA TYR A 188 13.32 -2.25 4.86
C TYR A 188 14.59 -3.03 5.22
N GLU A 189 14.88 -4.06 4.43
CA GLU A 189 16.11 -4.84 4.44
C GLU A 189 16.75 -4.76 3.04
N LYS A 190 18.06 -4.48 3.02
CA LYS A 190 18.84 -4.31 1.80
C LYS A 190 19.17 -5.65 1.14
#